data_AF-A0A7C2FTX5-F1
#
_entry.id   AF-A0A7C2FTX5-F1
#
_cell.length_a   1.000
_cell.length_b   1.000
_cell.length_c   1.000
_cell.angle_alpha   90.00
_cell.angle_beta   90.00
_cell.angle_gamma   90.00
#
_symmetry.space_group_name_H-M   'P 1'
#
loop_
_entity.id
_entity.type
_entity.pdbx_description
1 polymer ?
#
loop_
_entity_poly.entity_id
_entity_poly.type
_entity_poly.pdbx_seq_one_letter_code
_entity_poly.pdbx_strand_id
1 'polypeptide(L)'
;MKAVPKPAKILVADDDPAILELVRINLEARGYQVLTVDNGADAIRIAMREKPDLLILDVLMPEVDGYEVMRVLKESPETAHIPIVVLTAYASDAGAMVSWMQGAESYLAKPFNPEELLMVVDRLLSSESSSEAN
;
A
#
# COMPACT_ATOMS: atom_id res chain seq x y z
N MET A 1 15.77 10.24 -27.34
CA MET A 1 15.77 10.71 -25.92
C MET A 1 15.13 9.61 -25.10
N LYS A 2 15.82 9.03 -24.11
CA LYS A 2 15.19 8.06 -23.19
C LYS A 2 14.25 8.84 -22.27
N ALA A 3 13.01 8.38 -22.12
CA ALA A 3 12.08 8.98 -21.17
C ALA A 3 12.69 8.91 -19.77
N VAL A 4 12.61 10.00 -19.01
CA VAL A 4 12.93 9.96 -17.58
C VAL A 4 11.83 9.13 -16.92
N PRO A 5 12.15 8.04 -16.21
CA PRO A 5 11.13 7.24 -15.55
C PRO A 5 10.39 8.13 -14.53
N LYS A 6 9.06 8.12 -14.60
CA LYS A 6 8.23 8.82 -13.63
C LYS A 6 8.39 8.10 -12.27
N PRO A 7 8.51 8.83 -11.15
CA PRO A 7 8.54 8.19 -9.84
C PRO A 7 7.26 7.39 -9.61
N ALA A 8 7.40 6.19 -9.05
CA ALA A 8 6.26 5.34 -8.71
C ALA A 8 5.37 6.04 -7.68
N LYS A 9 4.06 5.91 -7.85
CA LYS A 9 3.02 6.51 -7.04
C LYS A 9 2.55 5.50 -5.99
N ILE A 10 2.66 5.88 -4.72
CA ILE A 10 2.23 5.05 -3.58
C ILE A 10 1.05 5.74 -2.90
N LEU A 11 -0.02 4.99 -2.66
CA LEU A 11 -1.13 5.41 -1.81
C LEU A 11 -0.92 4.86 -0.40
N VAL A 12 -1.10 5.69 0.61
CA VAL A 12 -1.04 5.32 2.03
C VAL A 12 -2.38 5.63 2.66
N ALA A 13 -2.98 4.64 3.32
CA ALA A 13 -4.27 4.75 3.99
C ALA A 13 -4.14 4.34 5.46
N ASP A 14 -4.34 5.29 6.37
CA ASP A 14 -4.19 5.12 7.82
C ASP A 14 -4.97 6.24 8.53
N ASP A 15 -5.76 5.94 9.55
CA ASP A 15 -6.53 6.95 10.29
C ASP A 15 -5.67 7.73 11.30
N ASP A 16 -4.42 7.31 11.54
CA ASP A 16 -3.45 8.03 12.35
C ASP A 16 -2.63 9.03 11.50
N PRO A 17 -2.83 10.35 11.66
CA PRO A 17 -2.10 11.36 10.87
C PRO A 17 -0.59 11.35 11.14
N ALA A 18 -0.13 10.88 12.31
CA ALA A 18 1.29 10.75 12.58
C ALA A 18 1.92 9.59 11.81
N ILE A 19 1.18 8.49 11.60
CA ILE A 19 1.64 7.39 10.76
C ILE A 19 1.67 7.82 9.30
N LEU A 20 0.61 8.48 8.80
CA LEU A 20 0.59 9.03 7.44
C LEU A 20 1.80 9.92 7.18
N GLU A 21 2.09 10.86 8.07
CA GLU A 21 3.20 11.80 7.90
C GLU A 21 4.57 11.09 7.97
N LEU A 22 4.73 10.16 8.92
CA LEU A 22 5.96 9.36 9.05
C LEU A 22 6.23 8.56 7.77
N VAL A 23 5.24 7.83 7.27
CA VAL A 23 5.37 7.01 6.06
C VAL A 23 5.64 7.90 4.84
N ARG A 24 4.89 9.00 4.71
CA ARG A 24 5.03 9.96 3.61
C ARG A 24 6.45 10.54 3.52
N ILE A 25 6.99 11.06 4.63
CA ILE A 25 8.34 11.65 4.65
C ILE A 25 9.40 10.61 4.21
N ASN A 26 9.33 9.38 4.71
CA ASN A 26 10.31 8.35 4.38
C ASN A 26 10.22 7.92 2.91
N LEU A 27 9.01 7.74 2.37
CA LEU A 27 8.82 7.37 0.97
C LEU A 27 9.19 8.49 -0.01
N GLU A 28 8.83 9.74 0.30
CA GLU A 28 9.23 10.91 -0.50
C GLU A 28 10.75 11.08 -0.51
N ALA A 29 11.42 10.90 0.65
CA ALA A 29 12.87 10.92 0.74
C ALA A 29 13.55 9.82 -0.09
N ARG A 30 12.86 8.68 -0.29
CA ARG A 30 13.30 7.58 -1.16
C ARG A 30 13.06 7.86 -2.66
N GLY A 31 12.30 8.90 -3.00
CA GLY A 31 12.04 9.35 -4.37
C GLY A 31 10.67 8.98 -4.94
N TYR A 32 9.74 8.51 -4.10
CA TYR A 32 8.38 8.14 -4.53
C TYR A 32 7.43 9.33 -4.55
N GLN A 33 6.39 9.26 -5.38
CA GLN A 33 5.24 10.14 -5.29
C GLN A 33 4.25 9.54 -4.28
N VAL A 34 3.89 10.26 -3.22
CA VAL A 34 3.00 9.74 -2.17
C VAL A 34 1.65 10.45 -2.19
N LEU A 35 0.58 9.66 -2.08
CA LEU A 35 -0.77 10.12 -1.78
C LEU A 35 -1.18 9.56 -0.42
N THR A 36 -1.83 10.36 0.41
CA THR A 36 -2.32 9.94 1.72
C THR A 36 -3.83 10.11 1.83
N VAL A 37 -4.49 9.19 2.51
CA VAL A 37 -5.90 9.27 2.90
C VAL A 37 -6.05 8.75 4.33
N ASP A 38 -7.05 9.25 5.05
CA ASP A 38 -7.26 8.95 6.47
C ASP A 38 -8.43 7.99 6.74
N ASN A 39 -9.01 7.41 5.68
CA ASN A 39 -10.15 6.51 5.80
C ASN A 39 -10.23 5.51 4.62
N GLY A 40 -10.90 4.38 4.85
CA GLY A 40 -11.02 3.31 3.85
C GLY A 40 -11.85 3.68 2.62
N ALA A 41 -12.90 4.51 2.78
CA ALA A 41 -13.73 4.93 1.63
C ALA A 41 -12.92 5.76 0.62
N ASP A 42 -12.09 6.66 1.12
CA ASP A 42 -11.15 7.42 0.29
C ASP A 42 -10.02 6.54 -0.25
N ALA A 43 -9.53 5.55 0.50
CA ALA A 43 -8.56 4.60 -0.04
C ALA A 43 -9.08 3.92 -1.31
N ILE A 44 -10.33 3.44 -1.31
CA ILE A 44 -10.97 2.86 -2.49
C ILE A 44 -11.11 3.88 -3.62
N ARG A 45 -11.69 5.05 -3.33
CA ARG A 45 -11.96 6.11 -4.32
C ARG A 45 -10.68 6.64 -4.97
N ILE A 46 -9.64 6.85 -4.19
CA ILE A 46 -8.34 7.33 -4.67
C ILE A 46 -7.62 6.22 -5.44
N ALA A 47 -7.61 4.98 -4.97
CA ALA A 47 -6.98 3.87 -5.67
C ALA A 47 -7.57 3.67 -7.07
N MET A 48 -8.90 3.69 -7.20
CA MET A 48 -9.56 3.55 -8.51
C MET A 48 -9.26 4.72 -9.46
N ARG A 49 -9.19 5.96 -8.94
CA ARG A 49 -8.95 7.15 -9.76
C ARG A 49 -7.49 7.30 -10.15
N GLU A 50 -6.59 7.14 -9.19
CA GLU A 50 -5.18 7.48 -9.32
C GLU A 50 -4.32 6.31 -9.78
N LYS A 51 -4.83 5.07 -9.64
CA LYS A 51 -4.17 3.81 -10.00
C LYS A 51 -2.72 3.79 -9.51
N PRO A 52 -2.49 3.84 -8.18
CA PRO A 52 -1.16 3.83 -7.62
C PRO A 52 -0.44 2.52 -7.96
N ASP A 53 0.88 2.58 -8.02
CA ASP A 53 1.74 1.43 -8.26
C ASP A 53 1.85 0.52 -7.01
N LEU A 54 1.49 1.03 -5.82
CA LEU A 54 1.42 0.28 -4.56
C LEU A 54 0.47 0.97 -3.56
N LEU A 55 -0.22 0.17 -2.74
CA LEU A 55 -1.04 0.62 -1.61
C LEU A 55 -0.42 0.15 -0.27
N ILE A 56 -0.17 1.07 0.65
CA ILE A 56 0.10 0.77 2.06
C ILE A 56 -1.20 1.02 2.84
N LEU A 57 -1.65 0.04 3.61
CA LEU A 57 -3.01 0.03 4.16
C LEU A 57 -3.02 -0.40 5.63
N ASP A 58 -3.58 0.44 6.50
CA ASP A 58 -4.02 -0.04 7.82
C ASP A 58 -5.31 -0.85 7.70
N VAL A 59 -5.41 -1.87 8.55
CA VAL A 59 -6.61 -2.66 8.73
C VAL A 59 -7.59 -1.96 9.67
N LEU A 60 -7.10 -1.36 10.75
CA LEU A 60 -7.97 -0.73 11.75
C LEU A 60 -8.30 0.70 11.34
N MET A 61 -9.38 0.88 10.57
CA MET A 61 -9.92 2.20 10.24
C MET A 61 -11.42 2.25 10.54
N PRO A 62 -11.99 3.42 10.92
CA PRO A 62 -13.42 3.59 11.13
C PRO A 62 -14.22 3.40 9.84
N GLU A 63 -15.48 2.97 9.99
CA GLU A 63 -16.49 2.78 8.94
C GLU A 63 -16.15 1.72 7.89
N VAL A 64 -15.06 1.90 7.16
CA VAL A 64 -14.52 0.97 6.16
C VAL A 64 -13.13 0.55 6.61
N ASP A 65 -13.03 -0.69 7.09
CA ASP A 65 -11.76 -1.28 7.51
C ASP A 65 -10.89 -1.68 6.31
N GLY A 66 -9.61 -1.93 6.56
CA GLY A 66 -8.67 -2.29 5.49
C GLY A 66 -8.96 -3.63 4.83
N TYR A 67 -9.67 -4.54 5.49
CA TYR A 67 -10.07 -5.80 4.86
C TYR A 67 -11.10 -5.55 3.76
N GLU A 68 -12.10 -4.72 4.03
CA GLU A 68 -13.09 -4.34 3.04
C GLU A 68 -12.46 -3.55 1.88
N VAL A 69 -11.49 -2.66 2.17
CA VAL A 69 -10.71 -1.96 1.13
C VAL A 69 -10.01 -2.97 0.22
N MET A 70 -9.28 -3.94 0.77
CA MET A 70 -8.59 -4.97 -0.02
C MET A 70 -9.57 -5.76 -0.88
N ARG A 71 -10.68 -6.22 -0.28
CA ARG A 71 -11.71 -6.98 -0.98
C ARG A 71 -12.24 -6.23 -2.20
N VAL A 72 -12.66 -4.98 -2.01
CA VAL A 72 -13.19 -4.14 -3.10
C VAL A 72 -12.15 -3.92 -4.20
N LEU A 73 -10.90 -3.64 -3.84
CA LEU A 73 -9.85 -3.37 -4.83
C LEU A 73 -9.42 -4.63 -5.58
N LYS A 74 -9.37 -5.79 -4.92
CA LYS A 74 -9.00 -7.07 -5.54
C LYS A 74 -10.13 -7.68 -6.39
N GLU A 75 -11.40 -7.35 -6.10
CA GLU A 75 -12.54 -7.76 -6.94
C GLU A 75 -12.67 -6.94 -8.24
N SER A 76 -12.06 -5.75 -8.30
CA SER A 76 -12.13 -4.86 -9.47
C SER A 76 -10.97 -5.12 -10.45
N PRO A 77 -11.24 -5.41 -11.75
CA PRO A 77 -10.21 -5.63 -12.76
C PRO A 77 -9.23 -4.45 -12.92
N GLU A 78 -9.69 -3.23 -12.63
CA GLU A 78 -8.88 -2.02 -12.77
C GLU A 78 -7.87 -1.82 -11.63
N THR A 79 -8.02 -2.52 -10.51
CA THR A 79 -7.21 -2.32 -9.30
C THR A 79 -6.65 -3.62 -8.72
N ALA A 80 -7.09 -4.79 -9.20
CA ALA A 80 -6.68 -6.08 -8.66
C ALA A 80 -5.18 -6.37 -8.75
N HIS A 81 -4.51 -5.72 -9.71
CA HIS A 81 -3.06 -5.82 -9.91
C HIS A 81 -2.25 -4.95 -8.95
N ILE A 82 -2.88 -3.99 -8.25
CA ILE A 82 -2.16 -3.10 -7.32
C ILE A 82 -1.67 -3.96 -6.14
N PRO A 83 -0.35 -3.98 -5.86
CA PRO A 83 0.17 -4.63 -4.68
C PRO A 83 -0.20 -3.86 -3.41
N ILE A 84 -0.60 -4.58 -2.39
CA ILE A 84 -1.06 -4.10 -1.10
C ILE A 84 -0.10 -4.59 0.00
N VAL A 85 0.46 -3.64 0.73
CA VAL A 85 1.23 -3.86 1.96
C VAL A 85 0.32 -3.50 3.13
N VAL A 86 -0.02 -4.49 3.95
CA VAL A 86 -0.73 -4.21 5.21
C VAL A 86 0.25 -3.68 6.24
N LEU A 87 -0.08 -2.56 6.87
CA LEU A 87 0.67 -1.94 7.95
C LEU A 87 -0.27 -1.65 9.12
N THR A 88 -0.29 -2.51 10.15
CA THR A 88 -1.33 -2.43 11.19
C THR A 88 -0.82 -2.64 12.60
N ALA A 89 -1.48 -2.00 13.57
CA ALA A 89 -1.29 -2.28 15.00
C ALA A 89 -1.99 -3.59 15.43
N TYR A 90 -2.93 -4.12 14.64
CA TYR A 90 -3.62 -5.39 14.91
C TYR A 90 -2.79 -6.61 14.47
N ALA A 91 -1.56 -6.67 14.96
CA ALA A 91 -0.61 -7.73 14.62
C ALA A 91 -0.96 -9.05 15.32
N SER A 92 -1.41 -10.03 14.53
CA SER A 92 -1.63 -11.40 15.00
C SER A 92 -1.47 -12.41 13.86
N ASP A 93 -1.14 -13.66 14.19
CA ASP A 93 -1.05 -14.75 13.19
C ASP A 93 -2.35 -14.89 12.39
N ALA A 94 -3.49 -14.74 13.06
CA ALA A 94 -4.79 -14.77 12.43
C ALA A 94 -5.01 -13.57 11.49
N GLY A 95 -4.64 -12.36 11.91
CA GLY A 95 -4.76 -11.14 11.09
C GLY A 95 -3.84 -11.18 9.87
N ALA A 96 -2.60 -11.66 10.04
CA ALA A 96 -1.69 -11.90 8.92
C ALA A 96 -2.31 -12.91 7.95
N MET A 97 -2.79 -14.07 8.43
CA MET A 97 -3.43 -15.08 7.59
C MET A 97 -4.62 -14.53 6.79
N VAL A 98 -5.49 -13.73 7.42
CA VAL A 98 -6.61 -13.08 6.73
C VAL A 98 -6.11 -12.11 5.65
N SER A 99 -5.07 -11.32 5.94
CA SER A 99 -4.47 -10.39 4.98
C SER A 99 -3.94 -11.11 3.74
N TRP A 100 -3.21 -12.21 3.93
CA TRP A 100 -2.71 -13.06 2.84
C TRP A 100 -3.85 -13.67 2.02
N MET A 101 -4.90 -14.17 2.68
CA MET A 101 -6.07 -14.74 2.00
C MET A 101 -6.84 -13.72 1.16
N GLN A 102 -6.76 -12.43 1.52
CA GLN A 102 -7.36 -11.33 0.76
C GLN A 102 -6.43 -10.74 -0.30
N GLY A 103 -5.24 -11.31 -0.46
CA GLY A 103 -4.32 -10.97 -1.55
C GLY A 103 -3.34 -9.84 -1.21
N ALA A 104 -3.05 -9.59 0.07
CA ALA A 104 -1.91 -8.74 0.43
C ALA A 104 -0.58 -9.42 0.04
N GLU A 105 0.38 -8.63 -0.44
CA GLU A 105 1.70 -9.08 -0.88
C GLU A 105 2.74 -8.94 0.25
N SER A 106 2.42 -8.15 1.28
CA SER A 106 3.22 -8.05 2.50
C SER A 106 2.38 -7.63 3.70
N TYR A 107 2.89 -7.94 4.89
CA TYR A 107 2.27 -7.64 6.16
C TYR A 107 3.35 -7.16 7.13
N LEU A 108 3.17 -5.96 7.68
CA LEU A 108 4.06 -5.33 8.65
C LEU A 108 3.26 -4.89 9.88
N ALA A 109 3.82 -5.15 11.06
CA ALA A 109 3.22 -4.77 12.34
C ALA A 109 3.69 -3.38 12.78
N LYS A 110 2.80 -2.59 13.39
CA LYS A 110 3.17 -1.39 14.15
C LYS A 110 3.58 -1.81 15.58
N PRO A 111 4.64 -1.24 16.19
CA PRO A 111 5.59 -0.29 15.59
C PRO A 111 6.51 -0.98 14.57
N PHE A 112 6.85 -0.24 13.51
CA PHE A 112 7.69 -0.75 12.41
C PHE A 112 8.98 0.07 12.29
N ASN A 113 9.99 -0.52 11.65
CA ASN A 113 11.18 0.20 11.22
C ASN A 113 10.92 0.84 9.84
N PRO A 114 11.08 2.16 9.64
CA PRO A 114 10.91 2.78 8.33
C PRO A 114 11.77 2.12 7.23
N GLU A 115 13.00 1.69 7.55
CA GLU A 115 13.86 1.01 6.57
C GLU A 115 13.29 -0.34 6.14
N GLU A 116 12.62 -1.06 7.04
CA GLU A 116 11.94 -2.32 6.72
C GLU A 116 10.79 -2.09 5.74
N LEU A 117 9.99 -1.05 5.97
CA LEU A 117 8.94 -0.65 5.05
C LEU A 117 9.50 -0.29 3.67
N LEU A 118 10.58 0.49 3.62
CA LEU A 118 11.24 0.86 2.37
C LEU A 118 11.75 -0.36 1.60
N MET A 119 12.37 -1.33 2.28
CA MET A 119 12.81 -2.58 1.64
C MET A 119 11.65 -3.38 1.05
N VAL A 120 10.51 -3.45 1.74
CA VAL A 120 9.31 -4.13 1.23
C VAL A 120 8.79 -3.42 -0.02
N VAL A 121 8.67 -2.10 0.02
CA VAL A 121 8.22 -1.28 -1.11
C VAL A 121 9.15 -1.43 -2.32
N ASP A 122 10.46 -1.28 -2.11
CA ASP A 122 11.48 -1.44 -3.15
C ASP A 122 11.37 -2.82 -3.83
N ARG A 123 11.23 -3.88 -3.03
CA ARG A 123 11.10 -5.25 -3.52
C ARG A 123 9.87 -5.44 -4.41
N LEU A 124 8.71 -4.95 -3.97
CA LEU A 124 7.44 -5.13 -4.70
C LEU A 124 7.40 -4.32 -6.00
N LEU A 125 7.94 -3.10 -5.98
CA LEU A 125 8.00 -2.26 -7.18
C LEU A 125 9.11 -2.69 -8.17
N SER A 126 10.14 -3.40 -7.70
CA SER A 126 11.19 -3.93 -8.57
C SER A 126 10.77 -5.21 -9.31
N SER A 127 9.85 -6.02 -8.74
CA SER A 127 9.39 -7.27 -9.36
C SER A 127 8.55 -7.06 -10.62
N GLU A 128 7.91 -5.90 -10.78
CA GLU A 128 7.15 -5.51 -11.98
C GLU A 128 8.06 -5.31 -13.22
N SER A 129 9.36 -5.05 -13.03
CA SER A 129 10.30 -4.87 -14.15
C SER A 129 10.72 -6.18 -14.84
N SER A 130 10.31 -7.35 -14.34
CA SER A 130 10.76 -8.65 -14.85
C SER A 130 9.72 -9.42 -15.67
N SER A 131 8.49 -8.92 -15.78
CA SER A 131 7.37 -9.59 -16.47
C SER A 131 7.14 -9.15 -17.92
N GLU A 132 7.88 -8.16 -18.45
CA GLU A 132 7.76 -7.70 -19.85
C GLU A 132 8.88 -8.21 -20.79
N ALA A 133 9.64 -9.24 -20.40
CA ALA A 133 10.81 -9.71 -21.15
C ALA A 133 10.72 -11.16 -21.69
N ASN A 134 9.53 -11.75 -21.84
CA ASN A 134 9.41 -13.09 -22.44
C ASN A 134 8.26 -13.23 -23.44
#